data_AF-A0A612IHU1-F1
#
_entry.id   AF-A0A612IHU1-F1
#
_cell.length_a   1.000
_cell.length_b   1.000
_cell.length_c   1.000
_cell.angle_alpha   90.00
_cell.angle_beta   90.00
_cell.angle_gamma   90.00
#
_symmetry.space_group_name_H-M   'P 1'
#
loop_
_entity.id
_entity.type
_entity.pdbx_description
1 polymer ?
#
loop_
_entity_poly.entity_id
_entity_poly.type
_entity_poly.pdbx_seq_one_letter_code
_entity_poly.pdbx_strand_id
1 'polypeptide(L)'
;LPDLRGEFIRGWDDGRGIDAARALLSIQNGMLEKHRHIVVANDGYDTKDEWELATIFKKTYTQGRGLDATNTGGSLIPSPTLHSRGSIGNTGGSETRPRNIAFNYIVRAA
;
A
#
# COMPACT_ATOMS: atom_id res chain seq x y z
N LEU A 1 33.84 -5.01 -10.07
CA LEU A 1 32.62 -5.86 -10.02
C LEU A 1 31.52 -5.07 -9.33
N PRO A 2 30.24 -5.22 -9.70
CA PRO A 2 29.13 -4.61 -8.98
C PRO A 2 29.12 -5.05 -7.51
N ASP A 3 28.88 -4.13 -6.58
CA ASP A 3 28.69 -4.47 -5.16
C ASP A 3 27.22 -4.83 -4.91
N LEU A 4 26.96 -6.11 -4.68
CA LEU A 4 25.61 -6.66 -4.51
C LEU A 4 25.25 -6.87 -3.04
N ARG A 5 26.09 -6.45 -2.09
CA ARG A 5 25.83 -6.66 -0.66
C ARG A 5 24.57 -5.89 -0.26
N GLY A 6 23.54 -6.63 0.18
CA GLY A 6 22.24 -6.06 0.54
C GLY A 6 21.33 -5.71 -0.64
N GLU A 7 21.69 -6.11 -1.87
CA GLU A 7 20.79 -6.03 -3.03
C GLU A 7 20.05 -7.34 -3.23
N PHE A 8 18.74 -7.24 -3.48
CA PHE A 8 18.01 -8.37 -4.05
C PHE A 8 18.27 -8.44 -5.54
N ILE A 9 18.41 -9.65 -6.07
CA ILE A 9 18.55 -9.86 -7.50
C ILE A 9 17.16 -10.00 -8.11
N ARG A 10 16.86 -9.18 -9.12
CA ARG A 10 15.71 -9.35 -10.00
C ARG A 10 16.20 -9.71 -11.39
N GLY A 11 15.60 -10.73 -12.01
CA GLY A 11 15.92 -11.14 -13.37
C GLY A 11 15.71 -10.00 -14.36
N TRP A 12 16.70 -9.75 -15.21
CA TRP A 12 16.54 -8.82 -16.32
C TRP A 12 15.49 -9.35 -17.30
N ASP A 13 14.59 -8.47 -17.73
CA ASP A 13 13.48 -8.83 -18.60
C ASP A 13 13.89 -8.77 -20.08
N ASP A 14 14.14 -9.95 -20.66
CA ASP A 14 14.47 -10.15 -22.08
C ASP A 14 13.24 -10.55 -22.90
N GLY A 15 12.10 -9.90 -22.68
CA GLY A 15 10.90 -10.01 -23.53
C GLY A 15 9.67 -10.68 -22.92
N ARG A 16 9.65 -10.96 -21.60
CA ARG A 16 8.45 -11.41 -20.89
C ARG A 16 7.49 -10.24 -20.61
N GLY A 17 8.03 -9.03 -20.43
CA GLY A 17 7.27 -7.80 -20.25
C GLY A 17 6.82 -7.50 -18.82
N ILE A 18 7.38 -8.17 -17.81
CA ILE A 18 7.07 -7.95 -16.38
C ILE A 18 7.85 -6.77 -15.78
N ASP A 19 9.12 -6.59 -16.18
CA ASP A 19 9.99 -5.48 -15.76
C ASP A 19 10.61 -4.84 -17.02
N ALA A 20 9.73 -4.53 -17.97
CA ALA A 20 10.10 -4.09 -19.31
C ALA A 20 10.90 -2.77 -19.29
N ALA A 21 11.76 -2.61 -20.30
CA ALA A 21 12.63 -1.44 -20.50
C ALA A 21 13.64 -1.18 -19.36
N ARG A 22 13.75 -2.07 -18.38
CA ARG A 22 14.75 -1.92 -17.31
C ARG A 22 16.15 -2.23 -17.83
N ALA A 23 17.07 -1.30 -17.65
CA ALA A 23 18.47 -1.48 -18.04
C ALA A 23 19.17 -2.54 -17.17
N LEU A 24 20.03 -3.36 -17.77
CA LEU A 24 20.88 -4.30 -17.05
C LEU A 24 21.73 -3.56 -15.99
N LEU A 25 21.89 -4.15 -14.82
CA LEU A 25 22.58 -3.61 -13.64
C LEU A 25 21.96 -2.34 -13.04
N SER A 26 20.75 -1.94 -13.47
CA SER A 26 20.04 -0.81 -12.85
C SER A 26 19.46 -1.16 -11.49
N ILE A 27 19.63 -0.23 -10.54
CA ILE A 27 19.09 -0.32 -9.19
C ILE A 27 17.68 0.26 -9.17
N GLN A 28 16.79 -0.37 -8.40
CA GLN A 28 15.53 0.23 -7.99
C GLN A 28 15.42 0.20 -6.45
N ASN A 29 14.97 1.32 -5.87
CA ASN A 29 14.67 1.45 -4.45
C ASN A 29 13.50 0.56 -4.02
N GLY A 30 13.47 0.13 -2.76
CA GLY A 30 12.32 -0.60 -2.23
C GLY A 30 11.01 0.18 -2.37
N MET A 31 9.92 -0.55 -2.56
CA MET A 31 8.58 0.01 -2.72
C MET A 31 7.55 -0.89 -2.04
N LEU A 32 6.50 -0.28 -1.50
CA LEU A 32 5.31 -0.99 -1.03
C LEU A 32 4.18 -0.72 -2.02
N GLU A 33 3.41 -1.74 -2.34
CA GLU A 33 2.22 -1.59 -3.17
C GLU A 33 1.21 -0.70 -2.45
N LYS A 34 0.53 0.13 -3.25
CA LYS A 34 -0.50 1.02 -2.76
C LYS A 34 -1.59 0.22 -2.06
N HIS A 35 -1.80 0.51 -0.78
CA HIS A 35 -2.86 -0.08 0.01
C HIS A 35 -3.48 0.96 0.93
N ARG A 36 -4.64 0.59 1.48
CA ARG A 36 -5.41 1.37 2.42
C ARG A 36 -5.84 0.53 3.60
N HIS A 37 -6.03 1.16 4.75
CA HIS A 37 -6.65 0.54 5.92
C HIS A 37 -8.06 1.08 6.10
N ILE A 38 -8.98 0.20 6.47
CA ILE A 38 -10.36 0.57 6.75
C ILE A 38 -10.49 0.90 8.24
N VAL A 39 -11.22 1.97 8.53
CA VAL A 39 -11.65 2.36 9.87
C VAL A 39 -13.12 2.02 10.01
N VAL A 40 -13.48 1.35 11.11
CA VAL A 40 -14.87 1.02 11.43
C VAL A 40 -15.61 2.32 11.77
N ALA A 41 -16.73 2.57 11.08
CA ALA A 41 -17.49 3.81 11.25
C ALA A 41 -18.99 3.58 11.04
N ASN A 42 -19.84 4.19 11.87
CA ASN A 42 -21.28 4.19 11.62
C ASN A 42 -21.60 5.18 10.49
N ASP A 43 -22.40 4.72 9.55
CA ASP A 43 -22.96 5.52 8.46
C ASP A 43 -24.37 5.01 8.12
N GLY A 44 -25.05 5.67 7.19
CA GLY A 44 -26.31 5.24 6.63
C GLY A 44 -26.26 3.79 6.11
N TYR A 45 -27.38 3.08 6.30
CA TYR A 45 -27.58 1.76 5.75
C TYR A 45 -27.58 1.84 4.20
N ASP A 46 -26.86 0.95 3.52
CA ASP A 46 -26.80 0.79 2.04
C ASP A 46 -26.13 1.93 1.22
N THR A 47 -25.42 2.86 1.86
CA THR A 47 -24.56 3.80 1.12
C THR A 47 -23.42 3.03 0.43
N LYS A 48 -22.85 3.54 -0.69
CA LYS A 48 -21.68 2.91 -1.39
C LYS A 48 -20.44 3.80 -1.51
N ASP A 49 -20.56 5.06 -1.10
CA ASP A 49 -19.46 6.02 -1.10
C ASP A 49 -18.44 5.74 0.01
N GLU A 50 -17.20 5.50 -0.36
CA GLU A 50 -16.07 5.48 0.58
C GLU A 50 -15.47 6.88 0.70
N TRP A 51 -15.04 7.24 1.91
CA TRP A 51 -14.46 8.54 2.21
C TRP A 51 -13.03 8.38 2.73
N GLU A 52 -12.16 9.29 2.29
CA GLU A 52 -10.77 9.36 2.72
C GLU A 52 -10.66 10.27 3.94
N LEU A 53 -10.11 9.74 5.03
CA LEU A 53 -9.85 10.50 6.24
C LEU A 53 -8.59 11.35 6.06
N ALA A 54 -8.77 12.67 5.93
CA ALA A 54 -7.67 13.60 5.67
C ALA A 54 -6.73 13.82 6.87
N THR A 55 -7.21 13.76 8.12
CA THR A 55 -6.40 13.99 9.33
C THR A 55 -7.08 13.47 10.60
N ILE A 56 -6.33 12.83 11.50
CA ILE A 56 -6.82 12.41 12.84
C ILE A 56 -6.33 13.44 13.88
N PHE A 57 -7.26 14.21 14.45
CA PHE A 57 -6.92 15.33 15.36
C PHE A 57 -6.62 14.91 16.81
N LYS A 58 -6.89 13.66 17.23
CA LYS A 58 -6.58 13.17 18.58
C LYS A 58 -6.24 11.68 18.61
N LYS A 59 -5.02 11.33 19.04
CA LYS A 59 -4.50 9.94 19.10
C LYS A 59 -4.93 9.17 20.37
N THR A 60 -5.99 9.58 21.06
CA THR A 60 -6.52 8.80 22.20
C THR A 60 -7.48 7.73 21.65
N TYR A 61 -6.93 6.76 20.93
CA TYR A 61 -7.71 5.62 20.46
C TYR A 61 -7.97 4.68 21.64
N THR A 62 -9.23 4.49 22.01
CA THR A 62 -9.64 3.40 22.89
C THR A 62 -10.10 2.24 22.00
N GLN A 63 -9.56 1.04 22.21
CA GLN A 63 -9.96 -0.16 21.48
C GLN A 63 -11.48 -0.36 21.58
N GLY A 64 -12.14 -0.68 20.47
CA GLY A 64 -13.60 -0.86 20.41
C GLY A 64 -14.41 0.40 20.08
N ARG A 65 -13.76 1.56 19.91
CA ARG A 65 -14.38 2.79 19.40
C ARG A 65 -14.36 2.84 17.88
N GLY A 66 -15.42 3.39 17.27
CA GLY A 66 -15.49 3.71 15.84
C GLY A 66 -15.69 5.21 15.60
N LEU A 67 -15.81 5.61 14.35
CA LEU A 67 -16.18 6.98 13.96
C LEU A 67 -17.67 7.07 13.62
N ASP A 68 -18.30 8.20 13.93
CA ASP A 68 -19.61 8.58 13.39
C ASP A 68 -19.39 9.46 12.15
N ALA A 69 -19.78 8.95 10.98
CA ALA A 69 -19.59 9.60 9.69
C ALA A 69 -20.63 10.71 9.40
N THR A 70 -21.68 10.82 10.23
CA THR A 70 -22.78 11.76 9.98
C THR A 70 -22.39 13.23 10.21
N ASN A 71 -21.27 13.50 10.89
CA ASN A 71 -20.78 14.84 11.21
C ASN A 71 -19.41 15.11 10.57
N THR A 72 -19.25 16.28 9.95
CA THR A 72 -17.96 16.73 9.41
C THR A 72 -16.90 16.77 10.51
N GLY A 73 -15.84 15.97 10.36
CA GLY A 73 -14.75 15.83 11.33
C GLY A 73 -14.81 14.56 12.20
N GLY A 74 -15.92 13.81 12.16
CA GLY A 74 -16.08 12.49 12.78
C GLY A 74 -16.04 12.48 14.32
N SER A 75 -17.13 12.07 14.97
CA SER A 75 -17.13 11.87 16.44
C SER A 75 -16.77 10.43 16.80
N LEU A 76 -16.07 10.20 17.92
CA LEU A 76 -15.77 8.85 18.40
C LEU A 76 -16.97 8.22 19.09
N ILE A 77 -17.45 7.07 18.61
CA ILE A 77 -18.59 6.34 19.18
C ILE A 77 -18.17 5.06 19.92
N PRO A 78 -18.83 4.71 21.05
CA PRO A 78 -18.47 3.58 21.92
C PRO A 78 -18.82 2.19 21.38
N SER A 79 -19.74 2.09 20.43
CA SER A 79 -20.16 0.81 19.84
C SER A 79 -20.58 1.04 18.39
N PRO A 80 -19.61 1.06 17.45
CA PRO A 80 -19.98 1.11 16.06
C PRO A 80 -20.71 -0.17 15.66
N THR A 81 -21.81 -0.04 14.94
CA THR A 81 -22.33 -1.13 14.11
C THR A 81 -21.32 -1.30 12.97
N LEU A 82 -21.07 -2.53 12.50
CA LEU A 82 -19.99 -2.86 11.55
C LEU A 82 -20.22 -2.33 10.12
N HIS A 83 -20.46 -1.04 9.96
CA HIS A 83 -20.43 -0.34 8.70
C HIS A 83 -18.96 0.11 8.50
N SER A 84 -18.39 -0.17 7.33
CA SER A 84 -16.94 -0.01 7.07
C SER A 84 -16.76 0.90 5.87
N ARG A 85 -16.34 2.15 6.09
CA ARG A 85 -16.47 3.20 5.05
C ARG A 85 -15.44 4.32 5.10
N GLY A 86 -14.85 4.58 6.27
CA GLY A 86 -13.69 5.45 6.38
C GLY A 86 -12.44 4.68 6.00
N SER A 87 -11.58 5.25 5.18
CA SER A 87 -10.26 4.66 4.93
C SER A 87 -9.14 5.65 5.20
N ILE A 88 -8.02 5.13 5.70
CA ILE A 88 -6.78 5.86 5.87
C ILE A 88 -5.70 5.23 5.01
N GLY A 89 -4.85 6.10 4.47
CA GLY A 89 -3.73 5.69 3.65
C GLY A 89 -4.20 5.29 2.26
N ASN A 90 -3.57 5.88 1.27
CA ASN A 90 -3.60 5.40 -0.10
C ASN A 90 -2.17 5.58 -0.62
N THR A 91 -1.24 4.94 0.11
CA THR A 91 0.18 5.23 0.05
C THR A 91 0.92 4.01 -0.45
N GLY A 92 1.89 4.25 -1.32
CA GLY A 92 2.65 3.20 -1.98
C GLY A 92 2.76 3.46 -3.48
N GLY A 93 3.39 2.55 -4.19
CA GLY A 93 3.48 2.57 -5.65
C GLY A 93 2.76 1.38 -6.26
N SER A 94 3.22 0.97 -7.45
CA SER A 94 2.56 -0.07 -8.25
C SER A 94 2.93 -1.50 -7.88
N GLU A 95 3.84 -1.72 -6.93
CA GLU A 95 4.32 -3.06 -6.57
C GLU A 95 4.90 -3.06 -5.15
N THR A 96 4.88 -4.22 -4.48
CA THR A 96 5.68 -4.49 -3.29
C THR A 96 6.98 -5.18 -3.70
N ARG A 97 8.12 -4.52 -3.48
CA ARG A 97 9.44 -5.07 -3.80
C ARG A 97 10.54 -4.53 -2.89
N PRO A 98 11.56 -5.35 -2.56
CA PRO A 98 12.75 -4.85 -1.89
C PRO A 98 13.60 -3.99 -2.83
N ARG A 99 14.60 -3.30 -2.28
CA ARG A 99 15.66 -2.70 -3.10
C ARG A 99 16.35 -3.82 -3.88
N ASN A 100 16.47 -3.63 -5.20
CA ASN A 100 16.93 -4.70 -6.08
C ASN A 100 17.67 -4.17 -7.30
N ILE A 101 18.48 -5.03 -7.90
CA ILE A 101 19.22 -4.78 -9.14
C ILE A 101 18.75 -5.72 -10.26
N ALA A 102 18.61 -5.19 -11.48
CA ALA A 102 18.36 -6.01 -12.66
C ALA A 102 19.63 -6.77 -13.05
N PHE A 103 19.60 -8.09 -13.03
CA PHE A 103 20.77 -8.92 -13.31
C PHE A 103 20.41 -10.05 -14.28
N ASN A 104 21.31 -10.36 -15.21
CA ASN A 104 21.18 -11.54 -16.06
C ASN A 104 21.95 -12.71 -15.46
N TYR A 105 21.24 -13.63 -14.83
CA TYR A 105 21.78 -14.83 -14.19
C TYR A 105 21.21 -16.13 -14.79
N ILE A 106 20.46 -16.02 -15.89
CA ILE A 106 19.92 -17.19 -16.60
C ILE A 106 20.75 -17.34 -17.88
N VAL A 107 21.57 -18.39 -17.92
CA VAL A 107 22.27 -18.76 -19.15
C VAL A 107 21.34 -19.66 -19.95
N ARG A 108 20.92 -19.20 -21.13
CA ARG A 108 20.24 -20.05 -22.10
C ARG A 108 21.30 -20.85 -22.86
N ALA A 109 21.48 -22.10 -22.49
CA ALA A 109 22.27 -23.04 -23.29
C ALA A 109 21.50 -23.35 -24.58
N ALA A 110 22.22 -23.38 -25.70
CA ALA A 110 21.72 -23.78 -27.02
C ALA A 110 22.18 -25.22 -27.32
#